data_AF-A0A7C7QP32-F1
#
_entry.id   AF-A0A7C7QP32-F1
#
_cell.length_a   1.000
_cell.length_b   1.000
_cell.length_c   1.000
_cell.angle_alpha   90.00
_cell.angle_beta   90.00
_cell.angle_gamma   90.00
#
_symmetry.space_group_name_H-M   'P 1'
#
loop_
_entity.id
_entity.type
_entity.pdbx_description
1 polymer ?
#
loop_
_entity_poly.entity_id
_entity_poly.type
_entity_poly.pdbx_seq_one_letter_code
_entity_poly.pdbx_strand_id
1 'polypeptide(L)'
;MSVFLTPEGQPFYGGTYFPPTPRYGMPSFKQVLTAVADGWQNRRQELVASGQGLVEALREGLKREGAKSEGAKSETVEFAFQNLLKGLDRVHGGWGSAPKFP
;
A
#
# COMPACT_ATOMS: atom_id res chain seq x y z
N MET A 1 -3.79 7.25 -1.35
CA MET A 1 -3.88 5.89 -1.94
C MET A 1 -5.15 5.80 -2.76
N SER A 2 -5.05 5.28 -3.98
CA SER A 2 -6.17 5.05 -4.89
C SER A 2 -6.11 3.62 -5.42
N VAL A 3 -7.24 2.93 -5.45
CA VAL A 3 -7.37 1.55 -5.94
C VAL A 3 -8.60 1.46 -6.82
N PHE A 4 -8.48 0.77 -7.96
CA PHE A 4 -9.54 0.56 -8.93
C PHE A 4 -9.92 -0.92 -8.94
N LEU A 5 -11.23 -1.18 -8.85
CA LEU A 5 -11.82 -2.49 -8.60
C LEU A 5 -12.81 -2.85 -9.70
N THR A 6 -12.99 -4.14 -9.98
CA THR A 6 -14.18 -4.64 -10.69
C THR A 6 -15.42 -4.49 -9.80
N PRO A 7 -16.65 -4.59 -10.36
CA PRO A 7 -17.89 -4.59 -9.57
C PRO A 7 -17.94 -5.67 -8.47
N GLU A 8 -17.23 -6.77 -8.68
CA GLU A 8 -17.10 -7.90 -7.75
C GLU A 8 -16.06 -7.64 -6.65
N GLY A 9 -15.44 -6.45 -6.64
CA GLY A 9 -14.45 -6.04 -5.63
C GLY A 9 -13.03 -6.52 -5.90
N GLN A 10 -12.71 -6.99 -7.12
CA GLN A 10 -11.37 -7.46 -7.45
C GLN A 10 -10.48 -6.28 -7.90
N PRO A 11 -9.36 -5.98 -7.22
CA PRO A 11 -8.45 -4.92 -7.66
C PRO A 11 -7.70 -5.29 -8.93
N PHE A 12 -7.59 -4.32 -9.84
CA PHE A 12 -6.81 -4.48 -11.07
C PHE A 12 -5.76 -3.37 -11.28
N TYR A 13 -5.87 -2.23 -10.59
CA TYR A 13 -4.88 -1.17 -10.65
C TYR A 13 -4.87 -0.37 -9.34
N GLY A 14 -3.73 0.18 -8.96
CA GLY A 14 -3.62 0.99 -7.75
C GLY A 14 -2.31 1.75 -7.65
N GLY A 15 -2.29 2.75 -6.76
CA GLY A 15 -1.11 3.55 -6.47
C GLY A 15 -1.27 4.36 -5.20
N THR A 16 -0.15 4.78 -4.61
CA THR A 16 -0.15 5.58 -3.37
C THR A 16 -0.41 7.05 -3.66
N TYR A 17 0.16 7.56 -4.76
CA TYR A 17 0.03 8.94 -5.23
C TYR A 17 0.06 9.02 -6.77
N PHE A 18 -0.73 9.93 -7.34
CA PHE A 18 -0.69 10.31 -8.75
C PHE A 18 -0.70 11.84 -8.85
N PRO A 19 0.28 12.47 -9.51
CA PRO A 19 0.37 13.93 -9.56
C PRO A 19 -0.73 14.55 -10.43
N PRO A 20 -1.01 15.86 -10.27
CA PRO A 20 -1.95 16.57 -11.14
C PRO A 20 -1.43 16.68 -12.57
N THR A 21 -0.11 16.68 -12.77
CA THR A 21 0.57 16.70 -14.07
C THR A 21 1.63 15.60 -14.12
N PRO A 22 1.93 15.03 -15.30
CA PRO A 22 2.92 13.94 -15.42
C PRO A 22 4.30 14.40 -14.96
N ARG A 23 5.01 13.58 -14.18
CA ARG A 23 6.34 13.91 -13.64
C ARG A 23 7.13 12.66 -13.30
N TYR A 24 8.44 12.67 -13.56
CA TYR A 24 9.37 11.56 -13.26
C TYR A 24 8.88 10.19 -13.74
N GLY A 25 8.33 10.13 -14.95
CA GLY A 25 7.77 8.88 -15.51
C GLY A 25 6.43 8.45 -14.90
N MET A 26 5.87 9.21 -13.96
CA MET A 26 4.56 8.94 -13.36
C MET A 26 3.45 9.61 -14.17
N PRO A 27 2.37 8.88 -14.52
CA PRO A 27 1.20 9.49 -15.17
C PRO A 27 0.46 10.41 -14.20
N SER A 28 -0.20 11.43 -14.74
CA SER A 28 -1.12 12.23 -13.96
C SER A 28 -2.36 11.44 -13.55
N PHE A 29 -3.04 11.86 -12.48
CA PHE A 29 -4.29 11.20 -12.08
C PHE A 29 -5.35 11.23 -13.19
N LYS A 30 -5.42 12.32 -13.97
CA LYS A 30 -6.32 12.42 -15.11
C LYS A 30 -6.02 11.35 -16.17
N GLN A 31 -4.74 11.14 -16.51
CA GLN A 31 -4.33 10.11 -17.47
C GLN A 31 -4.66 8.71 -16.96
N VAL A 32 -4.46 8.44 -15.67
CA VAL A 32 -4.85 7.17 -15.04
C VAL A 32 -6.35 6.94 -15.22
N LEU A 33 -7.19 7.93 -14.89
CA LEU A 33 -8.64 7.80 -15.05
C LEU A 33 -9.07 7.55 -16.49
N THR A 34 -8.46 8.25 -17.45
CA THR A 34 -8.74 8.04 -18.88
C THR A 34 -8.35 6.62 -19.32
N ALA A 35 -7.18 6.13 -18.92
CA ALA A 35 -6.72 4.79 -19.26
C ALA A 35 -7.60 3.70 -18.62
N VAL A 36 -8.04 3.90 -17.37
CA VAL A 36 -8.97 2.98 -16.68
C VAL A 36 -10.32 2.95 -17.40
N ALA A 37 -10.88 4.10 -17.76
CA ALA A 37 -12.15 4.17 -18.47
C ALA A 37 -12.09 3.49 -19.84
N ASP A 38 -11.05 3.77 -20.62
CA ASP A 38 -10.81 3.14 -21.92
C ASP A 38 -10.59 1.63 -21.80
N GLY A 39 -9.74 1.19 -20.86
CA GLY A 39 -9.51 -0.23 -20.61
C GLY A 39 -10.79 -0.96 -20.20
N TRP A 40 -11.64 -0.33 -19.39
CA TRP A 40 -12.91 -0.92 -18.98
C TRP A 40 -13.92 -1.04 -20.13
N GLN A 41 -13.98 -0.05 -21.02
CA GLN A 41 -14.91 -0.06 -22.15
C GLN A 41 -14.45 -0.98 -23.28
N ASN A 42 -13.17 -0.91 -23.63
CA ASN A 42 -12.66 -1.49 -24.87
C ASN A 42 -11.86 -2.78 -24.66
N ARG A 43 -11.30 -3.01 -23.46
CA ARG A 43 -10.38 -4.13 -23.17
C ARG A 43 -10.69 -4.80 -21.83
N ARG A 44 -11.97 -4.92 -21.49
CA ARG A 44 -12.42 -5.37 -20.16
C ARG A 44 -11.86 -6.73 -19.75
N GLN A 45 -11.84 -7.70 -20.67
CA GLN A 45 -11.37 -9.05 -20.38
C GLN A 45 -9.88 -9.08 -20.00
N GLU A 46 -9.04 -8.38 -20.76
CA GLU A 46 -7.59 -8.26 -20.47
C GLU A 46 -7.35 -7.57 -19.13
N LEU A 47 -8.10 -6.50 -18.85
CA LEU A 47 -7.98 -5.73 -17.61
C LEU A 47 -8.39 -6.56 -16.38
N VAL A 48 -9.46 -7.36 -16.48
CA VAL A 48 -9.87 -8.30 -15.42
C VAL A 48 -8.82 -9.40 -15.23
N ALA A 49 -8.31 -9.99 -16.31
CA ALA A 49 -7.29 -11.04 -16.24
C ALA A 49 -6.00 -10.54 -15.57
N SER A 50 -5.57 -9.32 -15.90
CA SER A 50 -4.40 -8.69 -15.27
C SER A 50 -4.59 -8.47 -13.77
N GLY A 51 -5.80 -8.06 -13.33
CA GLY A 51 -6.12 -7.91 -11.91
C GLY A 51 -6.12 -9.23 -11.14
N GLN A 52 -6.57 -10.32 -11.76
CA GLN A 52 -6.56 -11.65 -11.14
C GLN A 52 -5.14 -12.11 -10.80
N GLY A 53 -4.19 -11.95 -11.73
CA GLY A 53 -2.79 -12.28 -11.49
C GLY A 53 -2.16 -11.48 -10.33
N LEU A 54 -2.50 -10.19 -10.21
CA LEU A 54 -2.07 -9.35 -9.08
C LEU A 54 -2.63 -9.86 -7.74
N VAL A 55 -3.93 -10.18 -7.69
CA VAL A 55 -4.59 -10.69 -6.49
C VAL A 55 -4.01 -12.04 -6.06
N GLU A 56 -3.74 -12.93 -7.00
CA GLU A 56 -3.12 -14.23 -6.72
C GLU A 56 -1.71 -14.06 -6.15
N ALA A 57 -0.87 -13.22 -6.77
CA ALA A 57 0.47 -12.93 -6.28
C ALA A 57 0.46 -12.37 -4.85
N LEU A 58 -0.48 -11.46 -4.54
CA LEU A 58 -0.66 -10.92 -3.19
C LEU A 58 -1.10 -12.00 -2.19
N ARG A 59 -2.05 -12.86 -2.57
CA ARG A 59 -2.51 -13.97 -1.72
C ARG A 59 -1.39 -14.97 -1.44
N GLU A 60 -0.56 -15.28 -2.43
CA GLU A 60 0.59 -16.15 -2.25
C GLU A 60 1.63 -15.52 -1.31
N GLY A 61 1.92 -14.22 -1.47
CA GLY A 61 2.81 -13.49 -0.57
C GLY A 61 2.34 -13.53 0.88
N LEU A 62 1.06 -13.21 1.11
CA LEU A 62 0.46 -13.23 2.46
C LEU A 62 0.45 -14.62 3.08
N LYS A 63 0.20 -15.68 2.28
CA LYS A 63 0.30 -17.07 2.78
C LYS A 63 1.72 -17.43 3.19
N ARG A 64 2.73 -16.98 2.45
CA ARG A 64 4.16 -17.23 2.77
C ARG A 64 4.59 -16.49 4.03
N GLU A 65 4.13 -15.27 4.24
CA GLU A 65 4.40 -14.48 5.45
C GLU A 65 3.66 -15.05 6.68
N GLY A 66 2.38 -15.39 6.53
CA GLY A 66 1.58 -15.99 7.60
C GLY A 66 2.08 -17.38 8.05
N ALA A 67 2.66 -18.16 7.14
CA ALA A 67 3.21 -19.49 7.46
C ALA A 67 4.57 -19.46 8.17
N LYS A 68 5.27 -18.31 8.22
CA LYS A 68 6.60 -18.17 8.83
C LYS A 68 6.63 -17.36 10.11
N SER A 69 5.50 -16.79 10.52
CA SER A 69 5.44 -16.00 11.74
C SER A 69 5.25 -16.90 12.96
N GLU A 70 6.33 -17.52 13.46
CA GLU A 70 6.44 -17.63 14.92
C GLU A 70 6.42 -16.18 15.42
N GLY A 71 5.31 -15.77 16.05
CA GLY A 71 5.14 -14.39 16.51
C GLY A 71 6.37 -13.92 17.29
N ALA A 72 6.66 -12.61 17.24
CA ALA A 72 7.82 -12.06 17.95
C ALA A 72 7.84 -12.54 19.41
N LYS A 73 8.99 -13.07 19.84
CA LYS A 73 9.17 -13.53 21.22
C LYS A 73 8.84 -12.39 22.19
N SER A 74 8.18 -12.72 23.31
CA SER A 74 7.72 -11.73 24.29
C SER A 74 8.85 -10.80 24.74
N GLU A 75 10.05 -11.34 24.93
CA GLU A 75 11.25 -10.60 25.32
C GLU A 75 11.68 -9.58 24.27
N THR A 76 11.49 -9.90 22.98
CA THR A 76 11.80 -8.98 21.87
C THR A 76 10.80 -7.83 21.82
N VAL A 77 9.51 -8.13 22.05
CA VAL A 77 8.45 -7.12 22.10
C VAL A 77 8.67 -6.18 23.28
N GLU A 78 8.96 -6.73 24.47
CA GLU A 78 9.24 -5.94 25.67
C GLU A 78 10.48 -5.06 25.48
N PHE A 79 11.56 -5.62 24.91
CA PHE A 79 12.75 -4.83 24.61
C PHE A 79 12.47 -3.69 23.63
N ALA A 80 11.70 -3.93 22.56
CA ALA A 80 11.31 -2.89 21.62
C ALA A 80 10.46 -1.80 22.29
N PHE A 81 9.50 -2.20 23.13
CA PHE A 81 8.64 -1.29 23.90
C PHE A 81 9.46 -0.38 24.82
N GLN A 82 10.39 -0.95 25.60
CA GLN A 82 11.25 -0.18 26.50
C GLN A 82 12.14 0.81 25.75
N ASN A 83 12.62 0.45 24.55
CA ASN A 83 13.40 1.38 23.73
C ASN A 83 12.56 2.52 23.16
N LEU A 84 11.33 2.25 22.74
CA LEU A 84 10.40 3.30 22.29
C LEU A 84 10.03 4.26 23.42
N LEU A 85 9.83 3.75 24.64
CA LEU A 85 9.53 4.58 25.81
C LEU A 85 10.66 5.56 26.16
N LYS A 86 11.92 5.19 25.94
CA LYS A 86 13.07 6.07 26.18
C LYS A 86 13.08 7.30 25.27
N GLY A 87 12.54 7.18 24.05
CA GLY A 87 12.48 8.27 23.07
C GLY A 87 11.22 9.13 23.15
N LEU A 88 10.30 8.82 24.07
CA LEU A 88 9.04 9.55 24.24
C LEU A 88 9.29 10.84 25.01
N ASP A 89 8.91 11.97 24.42
CA ASP A 89 8.81 13.24 25.13
C ASP A 89 7.66 13.17 26.13
N ARG A 90 7.97 13.10 27.43
CA ARG A 90 6.97 13.00 28.50
C ARG A 90 6.28 14.33 28.83
N VAL A 91 6.82 15.46 28.37
CA VAL A 91 6.29 16.79 28.67
C VAL A 91 5.35 17.25 27.55
N HIS A 92 5.77 17.06 26.29
CA HIS A 92 5.02 17.53 25.12
C HIS A 92 4.47 16.42 24.22
N GLY A 93 4.82 15.15 24.47
CA GLY A 93 4.34 14.00 23.69
C GLY A 93 5.06 13.78 22.36
N GLY A 94 5.07 12.54 21.88
CA GLY A 94 5.67 12.10 20.61
C GLY A 94 7.18 11.82 20.67
N TRP A 95 7.79 11.51 19.51
CA TRP A 95 9.19 11.05 19.41
C TRP A 95 10.07 11.96 18.55
N GLY A 96 11.29 12.25 19.00
CA GLY A 96 12.28 13.02 18.24
C GLY A 96 12.05 14.55 18.20
N SER A 97 13.01 15.27 17.64
CA SER A 97 12.96 16.72 17.39
C SER A 97 12.30 17.03 16.04
N ALA A 98 12.03 18.31 15.77
CA ALA A 98 11.38 18.73 14.54
C ALA A 98 12.21 18.38 13.27
N PRO A 99 11.54 18.08 12.14
CA PRO A 99 10.10 17.90 12.03
C PRO A 99 9.73 16.43 12.26
N LYS A 100 8.70 16.19 13.08
CA LYS A 100 8.18 14.83 13.31
C LYS A 100 7.57 14.20 12.04
N PHE A 101 7.26 15.02 11.03
CA PHE A 101 6.85 14.63 9.67
C PHE A 101 7.35 15.67 8.65
N PRO A 102 7.82 15.30 7.45
CA PRO A 102 7.99 16.24 6.35
C PRO A 102 6.65 16.81 5.85
#